data_AF-A0A418UWP8-F1
#
_entry.id   AF-A0A418UWP8-F1
#
_cell.length_a   1.000
_cell.length_b   1.000
_cell.length_c   1.000
_cell.angle_alpha   90.00
_cell.angle_beta   90.00
_cell.angle_gamma   90.00
#
_symmetry.space_group_name_H-M   'P 1'
#
loop_
_entity.id
_entity.type
_entity.pdbx_description
1 polymer ?
#
loop_
_entity_poly.entity_id
_entity_poly.type
_entity_poly.pdbx_seq_one_letter_code
_entity_poly.pdbx_strand_id
1 'polypeptide(L)'
;AEEADRLEISLDLLEKLCFEPELAGWNGIGFVIQAYQKRCPFVIDSLIDLATRSRRRLMIRLVKGAYWDSEIKRAQMDGLEGYPVYTRKVYTDVSYLACAKKLLAVPSLIYPQFATHNAHTLAAIYQLAGQNYYPGQYEFQCLHGMGEPLYEQVTGKVADGKLNRPCRIYAPVGTHETLL
;
A
#
# COMPACT_ATOMS: atom_id res chain seq x y z
N ALA A 1 6.09 -6.94 2.83
CA ALA A 1 6.01 -6.20 4.09
C ALA A 1 5.31 -7.08 5.10
N GLU A 2 6.07 -7.53 6.09
CA GLU A 2 5.66 -8.49 7.12
C GLU A 2 5.78 -7.76 8.47
N GLU A 3 6.70 -8.17 9.34
CA GLU A 3 7.01 -7.51 10.61
C GLU A 3 7.89 -6.27 10.43
N ALA A 4 7.84 -5.35 11.41
CA ALA A 4 8.50 -4.05 11.32
C ALA A 4 10.03 -4.13 11.33
N ASP A 5 10.61 -5.13 11.98
CA ASP A 5 12.07 -5.32 12.04
C ASP A 5 12.67 -5.82 10.71
N ARG A 6 11.84 -6.35 9.79
CA ARG A 6 12.24 -6.76 8.45
C ARG A 6 12.22 -5.63 7.42
N LEU A 7 11.75 -4.44 7.79
CA LEU A 7 11.61 -3.33 6.84
C LEU A 7 12.94 -2.94 6.19
N GLU A 8 13.99 -2.73 6.98
CA GLU A 8 15.29 -2.24 6.48
C GLU A 8 15.89 -3.20 5.45
N ILE A 9 15.99 -4.49 5.77
CA ILE A 9 16.52 -5.50 4.84
C ILE A 9 15.66 -5.62 3.58
N SER A 10 14.34 -5.45 3.69
CA SER A 10 13.45 -5.46 2.51
C SER A 10 13.70 -4.26 1.59
N LEU A 11 14.11 -3.11 2.13
CA LEU A 11 14.49 -1.94 1.34
C LEU A 11 15.84 -2.14 0.66
N ASP A 12 16.82 -2.77 1.32
CA ASP A 12 18.10 -3.12 0.71
C ASP A 12 17.93 -4.07 -0.49
N LEU A 13 17.05 -5.06 -0.36
CA LEU A 13 16.71 -5.99 -1.44
C LEU A 13 16.00 -5.27 -2.60
N LEU A 14 15.06 -4.37 -2.29
CA LEU A 14 14.35 -3.58 -3.29
C LEU A 14 15.30 -2.64 -4.04
N GLU A 15 16.19 -1.95 -3.32
CA GLU A 15 17.21 -1.05 -3.88
C GLU A 15 18.04 -1.81 -4.91
N LYS A 16 18.63 -2.95 -4.55
CA LYS A 16 19.41 -3.78 -5.47
C LYS A 16 18.58 -4.21 -6.69
N LEU A 17 17.37 -4.74 -6.47
CA LEU A 17 16.49 -5.24 -7.53
C LEU A 17 16.14 -4.14 -8.56
N CYS A 18 15.96 -2.89 -8.10
CA CYS A 18 15.63 -1.77 -8.98
C CYS A 18 16.78 -1.36 -9.93
N PHE A 19 18.01 -1.83 -9.71
CA PHE A 19 19.15 -1.55 -10.60
C PHE A 19 19.59 -2.75 -11.44
N GLU A 20 18.87 -3.88 -11.40
CA GLU A 20 19.17 -5.02 -12.27
C GLU A 20 18.98 -4.65 -13.75
N PRO A 21 20.00 -4.82 -14.61
CA PRO A 21 19.95 -4.41 -16.02
C PRO A 21 18.82 -5.05 -16.82
N GLU A 22 18.49 -6.31 -16.51
CA GLU A 22 17.40 -7.06 -17.14
C GLU A 22 16.01 -6.46 -16.86
N LEU A 23 15.89 -5.63 -15.82
CA LEU A 23 14.66 -4.96 -15.42
C LEU A 23 14.62 -3.49 -15.83
N ALA A 24 15.59 -3.01 -16.62
CA ALA A 24 15.64 -1.63 -17.09
C ALA A 24 14.43 -1.32 -17.99
N GLY A 25 13.74 -0.21 -17.71
CA GLY A 25 12.53 0.20 -18.43
C GLY A 25 11.25 -0.58 -18.06
N TRP A 26 11.35 -1.64 -17.26
CA TRP A 26 10.19 -2.41 -16.79
C TRP A 26 9.64 -1.86 -15.47
N ASN A 27 8.33 -1.57 -15.43
CA ASN A 27 7.65 -0.89 -14.32
C ASN A 27 6.77 -1.82 -13.47
N GLY A 28 7.02 -3.14 -13.51
CA GLY A 28 6.19 -4.13 -12.81
C GLY A 28 6.64 -4.48 -11.39
N ILE A 29 7.71 -3.86 -10.88
CA ILE A 29 8.18 -4.10 -9.50
C ILE A 29 7.16 -3.50 -8.53
N GLY A 30 6.62 -4.39 -7.69
CA GLY A 30 5.66 -4.04 -6.64
C GLY A 30 6.29 -4.06 -5.24
N PHE A 31 5.93 -3.11 -4.41
CA PHE A 31 6.36 -3.08 -3.01
C PHE A 31 5.21 -2.64 -2.09
N VAL A 32 5.14 -3.22 -0.89
CA VAL A 32 4.09 -2.95 0.09
C VAL A 32 4.64 -2.07 1.20
N ILE A 33 3.88 -1.04 1.59
CA ILE A 33 4.19 -0.18 2.75
C ILE A 33 3.00 -0.12 3.70
N GLN A 34 3.27 -0.07 5.00
CA GLN A 34 2.27 -0.22 6.06
C GLN A 34 2.06 1.10 6.81
N ALA A 35 0.92 1.75 6.63
CA ALA A 35 0.58 3.05 7.21
C ALA A 35 0.51 3.07 8.74
N TYR A 36 0.37 1.92 9.41
CA TYR A 36 0.41 1.83 10.87
C TYR A 36 1.81 2.07 11.45
N GLN A 37 2.88 2.04 10.65
CA GLN A 37 4.24 2.29 11.10
C GLN A 37 4.52 3.78 11.07
N LYS A 38 5.19 4.29 12.11
CA LYS A 38 5.64 5.68 12.17
C LYS A 38 6.61 6.04 11.04
N ARG A 39 7.32 5.04 10.50
CA ARG A 39 8.28 5.18 9.39
C ARG A 39 7.63 5.34 8.01
N CYS A 40 6.35 4.99 7.83
CA CYS A 40 5.73 4.90 6.51
C CYS A 40 5.88 6.18 5.64
N PRO A 41 5.67 7.40 6.16
CA PRO A 41 5.87 8.61 5.36
C PRO A 41 7.31 8.78 4.85
N PHE A 42 8.31 8.39 5.64
CA PHE A 42 9.72 8.50 5.27
C PHE A 42 10.14 7.41 4.28
N VAL A 43 9.58 6.21 4.40
CA VAL A 43 9.75 5.15 3.40
C VAL A 43 9.24 5.61 2.04
N ILE A 44 8.12 6.35 1.99
CA ILE A 44 7.63 6.93 0.74
C ILE A 44 8.66 7.89 0.13
N ASP A 45 9.32 8.71 0.94
CA ASP A 45 10.37 9.61 0.44
C ASP A 45 11.54 8.83 -0.16
N SER A 46 12.00 7.76 0.50
CA SER A 46 13.03 6.87 -0.04
C SER A 46 12.60 6.17 -1.34
N LEU A 47 11.33 5.76 -1.44
CA LEU A 47 10.80 5.11 -2.65
C LEU A 47 10.68 6.07 -3.83
N ILE A 48 10.36 7.34 -3.58
CA ILE A 48 10.32 8.41 -4.59
C ILE A 48 11.73 8.64 -5.16
N ASP A 49 12.72 8.74 -4.27
CA ASP A 49 14.12 8.87 -4.66
C ASP A 49 14.62 7.64 -5.44
N LEU A 50 14.34 6.42 -4.94
CA LEU A 50 14.68 5.17 -5.62
C LEU A 50 14.06 5.09 -7.02
N ALA A 51 12.77 5.38 -7.17
CA ALA A 51 12.09 5.39 -8.46
C ALA A 51 12.77 6.36 -9.45
N THR A 52 13.21 7.52 -8.94
CA THR A 52 13.94 8.53 -9.73
C THR A 52 15.30 8.02 -10.18
N ARG A 53 16.14 7.54 -9.24
CA ARG A 53 17.50 7.08 -9.52
C ARG A 53 17.52 5.84 -10.43
N SER A 54 16.58 4.92 -10.21
CA SER A 54 16.45 3.69 -11.00
C SER A 54 15.60 3.84 -12.28
N ARG A 55 15.10 5.06 -12.55
CA ARG A 55 14.36 5.44 -13.76
C ARG A 55 13.16 4.53 -14.05
N ARG A 56 12.35 4.27 -13.03
CA ARG A 56 11.15 3.42 -13.15
C ARG A 56 9.97 4.01 -12.40
N ARG A 57 8.78 3.52 -12.74
CA ARG A 57 7.56 3.75 -11.98
C ARG A 57 7.30 2.54 -11.08
N LEU A 58 7.33 2.71 -9.77
CA LEU A 58 7.10 1.62 -8.80
C LEU A 58 5.60 1.39 -8.56
N MET A 59 5.18 0.13 -8.44
CA MET A 59 3.81 -0.21 -8.02
C MET A 59 3.78 -0.29 -6.49
N ILE A 60 3.19 0.71 -5.83
CA ILE A 60 3.25 0.81 -4.36
C ILE A 60 1.89 0.49 -3.75
N ARG A 61 1.81 -0.65 -3.07
CA ARG A 61 0.64 -1.05 -2.28
C ARG A 61 0.68 -0.40 -0.91
N LEU A 62 -0.21 0.57 -0.70
CA LEU A 62 -0.44 1.18 0.61
C LEU A 62 -1.50 0.39 1.38
N VAL A 63 -1.08 -0.29 2.45
CA VAL A 63 -1.95 -0.99 3.41
C VAL A 63 -1.95 -0.25 4.75
N LYS A 64 -2.91 -0.56 5.63
CA LYS A 64 -2.80 -0.14 7.04
C LYS A 64 -1.73 -0.96 7.76
N GLY A 65 -1.82 -2.29 7.70
CA GLY A 65 -0.93 -3.23 8.37
C GLY A 65 -1.74 -4.42 8.90
N ALA A 66 -1.12 -5.59 9.01
CA ALA A 66 -1.81 -6.84 9.40
C ALA A 66 -1.27 -7.47 10.70
N TYR A 67 -0.16 -6.97 11.23
CA TYR A 67 0.58 -7.61 12.33
C TYR A 67 0.51 -6.81 13.65
N TRP A 68 -0.51 -5.95 13.82
CA TRP A 68 -0.52 -4.95 14.90
C TRP A 68 -0.39 -5.57 16.30
N ASP A 69 -1.14 -6.62 16.61
CA ASP A 69 -1.10 -7.28 17.91
C ASP A 69 0.29 -7.86 18.22
N SER A 70 0.93 -8.48 17.22
CA SER A 70 2.30 -9.01 17.33
C SER A 70 3.34 -7.91 17.52
N GLU A 71 3.20 -6.77 16.83
CA GLU A 71 4.10 -5.62 16.98
C GLU A 71 4.00 -4.97 18.35
N ILE A 72 2.77 -4.84 18.90
CA ILE A 72 2.57 -4.36 20.26
C ILE A 72 3.22 -5.31 21.26
N LYS A 73 2.97 -6.61 21.13
CA LYS A 73 3.55 -7.63 22.01
C LYS A 73 5.07 -7.64 21.96
N ARG A 74 5.66 -7.62 20.76
CA ARG A 74 7.12 -7.64 20.57
C ARG A 74 7.79 -6.43 21.23
N ALA A 75 7.29 -5.22 20.96
CA ALA A 75 7.85 -4.01 21.55
C ALA A 75 7.78 -4.00 23.09
N GLN A 76 6.71 -4.56 23.68
CA GLN A 76 6.60 -4.71 25.14
C GLN A 76 7.57 -5.75 25.71
N MET A 77 7.73 -6.89 25.04
CA MET A 77 8.67 -7.93 25.46
C MET A 77 10.13 -7.46 25.41
N ASP A 78 10.47 -6.69 24.39
CA ASP A 78 11.84 -6.18 24.18
C ASP A 78 12.16 -4.97 25.08
N GLY A 79 11.15 -4.38 25.73
CA GLY A 79 11.34 -3.24 26.64
C GLY A 79 11.88 -1.98 25.94
N LEU A 80 11.55 -1.79 24.67
CA LEU A 80 12.05 -0.67 23.86
C LEU A 80 11.51 0.68 24.34
N GLU A 81 12.15 1.76 23.91
CA GLU A 81 11.75 3.14 24.23
C GLU A 81 10.37 3.53 23.67
N GLY A 82 9.85 2.76 22.70
CA GLY A 82 8.50 2.94 22.18
C GLY A 82 8.09 1.92 21.12
N TYR A 83 6.87 2.09 20.61
CA TYR A 83 6.29 1.21 19.59
C TYR A 83 6.68 1.63 18.17
N PRO A 84 7.00 0.69 17.25
CA PRO A 84 7.20 1.00 15.84
C PRO A 84 5.88 1.38 15.12
N VAL A 85 4.75 0.98 15.71
CA VAL A 85 3.40 1.22 15.20
C VAL A 85 2.62 2.22 16.07
N TYR A 86 1.57 2.83 15.50
CA TYR A 86 0.61 3.62 16.28
C TYR A 86 -0.23 2.75 17.21
N THR A 87 -0.58 3.27 18.40
CA THR A 87 -1.34 2.53 19.42
C THR A 87 -2.84 2.80 19.41
N ARG A 88 -3.30 3.80 18.65
CA ARG A 88 -4.73 4.04 18.38
C ARG A 88 -4.99 3.88 16.89
N LYS A 89 -6.00 3.09 16.55
CA LYS A 89 -6.38 2.80 15.15
C LYS A 89 -6.63 4.06 14.33
N VAL A 90 -7.22 5.11 14.92
CA VAL A 90 -7.48 6.39 14.23
C VAL A 90 -6.19 7.08 13.74
N TYR A 91 -5.06 6.91 14.44
CA TYR A 91 -3.78 7.47 13.99
C TYR A 91 -3.26 6.74 12.75
N THR A 92 -3.48 5.42 12.67
CA THR A 92 -3.22 4.66 11.44
C THR A 92 -4.10 5.14 10.27
N ASP A 93 -5.36 5.50 10.53
CA ASP A 93 -6.22 6.09 9.49
C ASP A 93 -5.68 7.45 9.00
N VAL A 94 -5.25 8.32 9.93
CA VAL A 94 -4.64 9.62 9.59
C VAL A 94 -3.35 9.42 8.78
N SER A 95 -2.46 8.54 9.24
CA SER A 95 -1.23 8.19 8.54
C SER A 95 -1.51 7.68 7.13
N TYR A 96 -2.52 6.81 6.96
CA TYR A 96 -2.90 6.29 5.65
C TYR A 96 -3.27 7.43 4.68
N LEU A 97 -4.09 8.39 5.12
CA LEU A 97 -4.51 9.50 4.26
C LEU A 97 -3.35 10.44 3.92
N ALA A 98 -2.45 10.70 4.88
CA ALA A 98 -1.24 11.49 4.63
C ALA A 98 -0.31 10.80 3.62
N CYS A 99 -0.09 9.50 3.78
CA CYS A 99 0.69 8.67 2.86
C CYS A 99 0.05 8.63 1.47
N ALA A 100 -1.28 8.48 1.39
CA ALA A 100 -2.00 8.45 0.12
C ALA A 100 -1.80 9.75 -0.69
N LYS A 101 -1.84 10.92 -0.02
CA LYS A 101 -1.53 12.21 -0.67
C LYS A 101 -0.11 12.24 -1.24
N LYS A 102 0.89 11.77 -0.48
CA LYS A 102 2.29 11.71 -0.95
C LYS A 102 2.42 10.85 -2.22
N LEU A 103 1.78 9.67 -2.25
CA LEU A 103 1.82 8.79 -3.41
C LEU A 103 1.10 9.38 -4.65
N LEU A 104 -0.07 10.01 -4.45
CA LEU A 104 -0.84 10.63 -5.53
C LEU A 104 -0.12 11.83 -6.16
N ALA A 105 0.75 12.51 -5.42
CA ALA A 105 1.48 13.70 -5.88
C ALA A 105 2.59 13.40 -6.90
N VAL A 106 2.99 12.13 -7.08
CA VAL A 106 4.13 11.73 -7.91
C VAL A 106 3.77 10.66 -8.96
N PRO A 107 2.76 10.91 -9.81
CA PRO A 107 2.20 9.89 -10.71
C PRO A 107 3.21 9.37 -11.75
N SER A 108 4.28 10.11 -12.07
CA SER A 108 5.35 9.64 -12.95
C SER A 108 6.28 8.60 -12.29
N LEU A 109 6.40 8.61 -10.97
CA LEU A 109 7.33 7.78 -10.20
C LEU A 109 6.63 6.61 -9.51
N ILE A 110 5.35 6.77 -9.17
CA ILE A 110 4.60 5.75 -8.45
C ILE A 110 3.25 5.50 -9.14
N TYR A 111 2.89 4.23 -9.20
CA TYR A 111 1.53 3.75 -9.41
C TYR A 111 0.95 3.32 -8.04
N PRO A 112 0.12 4.16 -7.41
CA PRO A 112 -0.42 3.86 -6.09
C PRO A 112 -1.48 2.76 -6.18
N GLN A 113 -1.42 1.81 -5.25
CA GLN A 113 -2.39 0.72 -5.12
C GLN A 113 -2.99 0.76 -3.70
N PHE A 114 -4.21 1.22 -3.59
CA PHE A 114 -4.84 1.51 -2.30
C PHE A 114 -5.62 0.31 -1.76
N ALA A 115 -4.98 -0.44 -0.86
CA ALA A 115 -5.60 -1.60 -0.22
C ALA A 115 -6.43 -1.18 1.00
N THR A 116 -7.76 -1.32 0.92
CA THR A 116 -8.68 -1.02 2.02
C THR A 116 -10.05 -1.68 1.85
N HIS A 117 -10.67 -2.02 2.97
CA HIS A 117 -12.09 -2.40 3.06
C HIS A 117 -12.94 -1.35 3.79
N ASN A 118 -12.34 -0.22 4.15
CA ASN A 118 -13.02 0.85 4.84
C ASN A 118 -13.59 1.86 3.85
N ALA A 119 -14.92 2.01 3.83
CA ALA A 119 -15.62 2.88 2.88
C ALA A 119 -15.19 4.36 2.97
N HIS A 120 -14.92 4.88 4.17
CA HIS A 120 -14.41 6.25 4.31
C HIS A 120 -13.01 6.39 3.72
N THR A 121 -12.09 5.45 4.01
CA THR A 121 -10.74 5.46 3.41
C THR A 121 -10.82 5.40 1.88
N LEU A 122 -11.69 4.57 1.32
CA LEU A 122 -11.94 4.48 -0.11
C LEU A 122 -12.44 5.81 -0.68
N ALA A 123 -13.51 6.37 -0.11
CA ALA A 123 -14.11 7.62 -0.56
C ALA A 123 -13.12 8.79 -0.46
N ALA A 124 -12.35 8.86 0.62
CA ALA A 124 -11.33 9.88 0.80
C ALA A 124 -10.27 9.81 -0.31
N ILE A 125 -9.77 8.62 -0.65
CA ILE A 125 -8.80 8.43 -1.74
C ILE A 125 -9.40 8.80 -3.09
N TYR A 126 -10.63 8.39 -3.35
CA TYR A 126 -11.35 8.74 -4.57
C TYR A 126 -11.41 10.27 -4.77
N GLN A 127 -11.67 11.02 -3.70
CA GLN A 127 -11.69 12.49 -3.74
C GLN A 127 -10.27 13.09 -3.81
N LEU A 128 -9.31 12.54 -3.06
CA LEU A 128 -7.92 13.02 -3.02
C LEU A 128 -7.20 12.84 -4.36
N ALA A 129 -7.57 11.84 -5.16
CA ALA A 129 -7.03 11.62 -6.49
C ALA A 129 -7.42 12.72 -7.51
N GLY A 130 -8.36 13.59 -7.13
CA GLY A 130 -8.76 14.75 -7.91
C GLY A 130 -9.69 14.41 -9.07
N GLN A 131 -9.83 15.39 -9.98
CA GLN A 131 -10.62 15.27 -11.19
C GLN A 131 -9.80 14.56 -12.30
N ASN A 132 -10.46 14.20 -13.41
CA ASN A 132 -9.80 13.69 -14.62
C ASN A 132 -9.03 12.36 -14.43
N TYR A 133 -9.64 11.42 -13.72
CA TYR A 133 -9.10 10.06 -13.59
C TYR A 133 -8.77 9.43 -14.95
N TYR A 134 -7.66 8.70 -14.99
CA TYR A 134 -7.29 7.84 -16.11
C TYR A 134 -6.88 6.44 -15.61
N PRO A 135 -7.21 5.36 -16.36
CA PRO A 135 -6.68 4.03 -16.10
C PRO A 135 -5.15 4.07 -16.12
N GLY A 136 -4.51 3.77 -15.00
CA GLY A 136 -3.06 3.95 -14.80
C GLY A 136 -2.68 5.09 -13.85
N GLN A 137 -3.63 5.90 -13.38
CA GLN A 137 -3.38 6.87 -12.30
C GLN A 137 -3.14 6.12 -10.98
N TYR A 138 -4.09 5.26 -10.60
CA TYR A 138 -4.05 4.39 -9.42
C TYR A 138 -5.08 3.27 -9.56
N GLU A 139 -5.02 2.29 -8.65
CA GLU A 139 -6.10 1.30 -8.41
C GLU A 139 -6.41 1.17 -6.92
N PHE A 140 -7.60 0.64 -6.63
CA PHE A 140 -7.89 0.06 -5.33
C PHE A 140 -7.49 -1.40 -5.27
N GLN A 141 -7.39 -1.94 -4.06
CA GLN A 141 -7.19 -3.36 -3.83
C GLN A 141 -7.98 -3.87 -2.62
N CYS A 142 -8.32 -5.14 -2.65
CA CYS A 142 -9.00 -5.80 -1.54
C CYS A 142 -8.58 -7.27 -1.40
N LEU A 143 -8.77 -7.83 -0.22
CA LEU A 143 -8.67 -9.28 0.00
C LEU A 143 -9.91 -9.99 -0.53
N HIS A 144 -9.70 -11.17 -1.13
CA HIS A 144 -10.76 -12.11 -1.47
C HIS A 144 -11.53 -12.53 -0.21
N GLY A 145 -12.85 -12.67 -0.33
CA GLY A 145 -13.75 -13.05 0.76
C GLY A 145 -14.05 -11.92 1.75
N MET A 146 -13.67 -10.67 1.43
CA MET A 146 -13.86 -9.52 2.31
C MET A 146 -14.31 -8.26 1.57
N GLY A 147 -13.67 -7.93 0.45
CA GLY A 147 -13.83 -6.62 -0.18
C GLY A 147 -14.84 -6.56 -1.31
N GLU A 148 -15.23 -7.71 -1.86
CA GLU A 148 -16.07 -7.81 -3.06
C GLU A 148 -17.37 -6.99 -2.92
N PRO A 149 -18.16 -7.09 -1.83
CA PRO A 149 -19.40 -6.32 -1.71
C PRO A 149 -19.20 -4.79 -1.73
N LEU A 150 -18.08 -4.30 -1.20
CA LEU A 150 -17.74 -2.87 -1.27
C LEU A 150 -17.35 -2.49 -2.71
N TYR A 151 -16.49 -3.29 -3.33
CA TYR A 151 -15.93 -2.97 -4.65
C TYR A 151 -16.86 -3.28 -5.82
N GLU A 152 -17.92 -4.05 -5.61
CA GLU A 152 -19.06 -4.16 -6.53
C GLU A 152 -19.75 -2.82 -6.76
N GLN A 153 -19.62 -1.84 -5.85
CA GLN A 153 -20.15 -0.47 -6.03
C GLN A 153 -19.14 0.47 -6.71
N VAL A 154 -17.89 0.01 -6.89
CA VAL A 154 -16.75 0.85 -7.26
C VAL A 154 -16.24 0.50 -8.65
N THR A 155 -16.05 -0.79 -8.91
CA THR A 155 -15.58 -1.31 -10.18
C THR A 155 -16.78 -1.54 -11.10
N GLY A 156 -16.70 -1.05 -12.35
CA GLY A 156 -17.76 -1.17 -13.35
C GLY A 156 -18.10 0.16 -14.02
N LYS A 157 -19.03 0.14 -14.97
CA LYS A 157 -19.38 1.34 -15.74
C LYS A 157 -20.16 2.33 -14.89
N VAL A 158 -19.96 3.62 -15.15
CA VAL A 158 -20.75 4.70 -14.52
C VAL A 158 -22.25 4.55 -14.83
N ALA A 159 -22.58 4.08 -16.04
CA ALA A 159 -23.96 3.79 -16.45
C ALA A 159 -24.67 2.76 -15.55
N ASP A 160 -23.91 1.87 -14.90
CA ASP A 160 -24.41 0.84 -13.99
C ASP A 160 -24.39 1.33 -12.51
N GLY A 161 -24.24 2.64 -12.29
CA GLY A 161 -24.18 3.26 -10.97
C GLY A 161 -22.87 3.08 -10.21
N LYS A 162 -21.76 2.76 -10.90
CA LYS A 162 -20.45 2.50 -10.30
C LYS A 162 -19.50 3.69 -10.40
N LEU A 163 -18.42 3.67 -9.61
CA LEU A 163 -17.40 4.73 -9.63
C LEU A 163 -16.40 4.64 -10.79
N ASN A 164 -16.41 3.54 -11.56
CA ASN A 164 -15.45 3.26 -12.63
C ASN A 164 -13.99 3.44 -12.17
N ARG A 165 -13.64 2.77 -11.07
CA ARG A 165 -12.27 2.64 -10.57
C ARG A 165 -11.91 1.16 -10.47
N PRO A 166 -10.72 0.75 -10.93
CA PRO A 166 -10.31 -0.65 -10.87
C PRO A 166 -10.03 -1.06 -9.42
N CYS A 167 -10.40 -2.29 -9.10
CA CYS A 167 -9.98 -2.97 -7.88
C CYS A 167 -9.28 -4.29 -8.23
N ARG A 168 -8.06 -4.49 -7.71
CA ARG A 168 -7.36 -5.78 -7.79
C ARG A 168 -7.61 -6.61 -6.53
N ILE A 169 -8.16 -7.80 -6.71
CA ILE A 169 -8.40 -8.74 -5.61
C ILE A 169 -7.10 -9.50 -5.32
N TYR A 170 -6.67 -9.51 -4.06
CA TYR A 170 -5.65 -10.40 -3.54
C TYR A 170 -6.29 -11.74 -3.23
N ALA A 171 -5.92 -12.76 -4.01
CA ALA A 171 -6.46 -14.10 -3.92
C ALA A 171 -5.40 -15.05 -3.34
N PRO A 172 -5.49 -15.43 -2.06
CA PRO A 172 -4.67 -16.50 -1.49
C PRO A 172 -4.92 -17.80 -2.25
N VAL A 173 -3.85 -18.55 -2.54
CA VAL A 173 -3.92 -19.86 -3.21
C VAL A 173 -3.02 -20.82 -2.43
N GLY A 174 -3.58 -21.94 -1.99
CA GLY A 174 -2.86 -22.94 -1.20
C GLY A 174 -3.78 -24.05 -0.70
N THR A 175 -3.18 -25.12 -0.19
CA THR A 175 -3.89 -26.19 0.52
C THR A 175 -4.16 -25.79 1.97
N HIS A 176 -4.91 -26.61 2.71
CA HIS A 176 -5.17 -26.36 4.13
C HIS A 176 -3.90 -26.23 4.99
N GLU A 177 -2.77 -26.82 4.56
CA GLU A 177 -1.47 -26.77 5.27
C GLU A 177 -0.80 -25.40 5.21
N THR A 178 -1.27 -24.50 4.33
CA THR A 178 -0.68 -23.17 4.10
C THR A 178 -1.56 -22.03 4.60
N LEU A 179 -2.62 -22.34 5.38
CA LEU A 179 -3.64 -21.39 5.81
C LEU A 179 -3.47 -20.88 7.25
N LEU A 180 -2.51 -21.42 8.02
CA LEU A 180 -2.33 -21.16 9.47
C LEU A 180 -0.86 -21.02 9.87
#